data_AF-A0A9D2XRX1-F1
#
_entry.id   AF-A0A9D2XRX1-F1
#
_cell.length_a   1.000
_cell.length_b   1.000
_cell.length_c   1.000
_cell.angle_alpha   90.00
_cell.angle_beta   90.00
_cell.angle_gamma   90.00
#
_symmetry.space_group_name_H-M   'P 1'
#
loop_
_entity.id
_entity.type
_entity.pdbx_description
1 polymer ?
#
loop_
_entity_poly.entity_id
_entity_poly.type
_entity_poly.pdbx_seq_one_letter_code
_entity_poly.pdbx_strand_id
1 'polypeptide(L)'
;MMKLDALVLLLAVCASQFNLHEAVVFIGSGEFDHHTCPMVVCGTVSSRMRVSFNKSLFSISSEISPHCLSLVDPQDDRVSAEVLFEDTNPGSVINQAIPSFNTTSHCKIKLELQDEALRTHVVIVLYNYGEKSAIQVIATSDFSSSTLVLLHEVNNIPVHSRSLDLADTDRQNGVIFRVSTCQFARWTQCSLANVTSS
;
A
#
# COMPACT_ATOMS: atom_id res chain seq x y z
N MET A 1 6.45 17.50 -42.34
CA MET A 1 5.18 16.73 -42.38
C MET A 1 5.41 15.39 -41.71
N MET A 2 4.87 15.18 -40.52
CA MET A 2 4.87 13.87 -39.87
C MET A 2 3.94 12.93 -40.65
N LYS A 3 4.40 11.74 -41.02
CA LYS A 3 3.56 10.73 -41.68
C LYS A 3 2.45 10.29 -40.73
N LEU A 4 1.24 10.07 -41.26
CA LEU A 4 0.05 9.68 -40.51
C LEU A 4 0.31 8.48 -39.59
N ASP A 5 1.12 7.51 -40.05
CA ASP A 5 1.49 6.31 -39.29
C ASP A 5 2.31 6.63 -38.03
N ALA A 6 3.15 7.65 -38.07
CA ALA A 6 3.93 8.10 -36.92
C ALA A 6 3.05 8.83 -35.88
N LEU A 7 2.00 9.52 -36.33
CA LEU A 7 1.04 10.18 -35.46
C LEU A 7 0.14 9.17 -34.74
N VAL A 8 -0.31 8.11 -35.43
CA VAL A 8 -1.10 7.03 -34.82
C VAL A 8 -0.28 6.26 -33.79
N LEU A 9 1.00 5.98 -34.06
CA LEU A 9 1.88 5.34 -33.08
C LEU A 9 2.10 6.22 -31.84
N LEU A 10 2.32 7.53 -32.02
CA LEU A 10 2.48 8.46 -30.90
C LEU A 10 1.22 8.53 -30.04
N LEU A 11 0.04 8.60 -30.67
CA LEU A 11 -1.24 8.61 -29.94
C LEU A 11 -1.49 7.30 -29.20
N ALA A 12 -1.13 6.14 -29.77
CA ALA A 12 -1.22 4.86 -29.10
C ALA A 12 -0.25 4.75 -27.91
N VAL A 13 0.98 5.24 -28.06
CA VAL A 13 1.97 5.30 -26.97
C VAL A 13 1.49 6.25 -25.86
N CYS A 14 1.03 7.44 -26.21
CA CYS A 14 0.50 8.40 -25.23
C CYS A 14 -0.77 7.87 -24.53
N ALA A 15 -1.69 7.21 -25.24
CA ALA A 15 -2.86 6.58 -24.64
C ALA A 15 -2.49 5.41 -23.72
N SER A 16 -1.46 4.63 -24.09
CA SER A 16 -0.94 3.55 -23.23
C SER A 16 -0.26 4.09 -21.96
N GLN A 17 0.37 5.27 -22.04
CA GLN A 17 0.98 5.93 -20.88
C GLN A 17 -0.04 6.62 -19.99
N PHE A 18 -1.15 7.11 -20.54
CA PHE A 18 -2.23 7.70 -19.76
C PHE A 18 -2.90 6.69 -18.82
N ASN A 19 -3.01 5.42 -19.26
CA ASN A 19 -3.53 4.33 -18.43
C ASN A 19 -2.54 3.81 -17.36
N LEU A 20 -1.28 4.29 -17.34
CA LEU A 20 -0.27 3.87 -16.35
C LEU A 20 -0.29 4.71 -15.06
N HIS A 21 -1.01 5.82 -15.02
CA HIS A 21 -1.11 6.75 -13.88
C HIS A 21 -2.57 7.19 -13.66
N GLU A 22 -3.45 6.23 -13.35
CA GLU A 22 -4.80 6.55 -12.92
C GLU A 22 -4.87 6.47 -11.39
N ALA A 23 -4.98 7.64 -10.75
CA ALA A 23 -5.26 7.77 -9.33
C ALA A 23 -6.77 7.97 -9.13
N VAL A 24 -7.40 7.10 -8.35
CA VAL A 24 -8.83 7.17 -8.02
C VAL A 24 -8.99 7.67 -6.59
N VAL A 25 -9.84 8.67 -6.37
CA VAL A 25 -10.12 9.20 -5.03
C VAL A 25 -11.49 8.74 -4.56
N PHE A 26 -11.54 8.21 -3.34
CA PHE A 26 -12.76 7.78 -2.67
C PHE A 26 -13.02 8.64 -1.44
N ILE A 27 -14.28 9.03 -1.25
CA ILE A 27 -14.79 9.61 0.00
C ILE A 27 -15.70 8.54 0.62
N GLY A 28 -15.35 8.04 1.81
CA GLY A 28 -16.10 6.95 2.43
C GLY A 28 -15.68 5.55 1.94
N SER A 29 -16.42 4.93 1.03
CA SER A 29 -16.12 3.56 0.57
C SER A 29 -16.12 3.44 -0.94
N GLY A 30 -15.35 2.48 -1.45
CA GLY A 30 -15.25 2.24 -2.88
C GLY A 30 -14.44 1.00 -3.22
N GLU A 31 -14.47 0.66 -4.50
CA GLU A 31 -13.71 -0.46 -5.06
C GLU A 31 -12.73 0.07 -6.10
N PHE A 32 -11.51 -0.45 -6.02
CA PHE A 32 -10.41 -0.09 -6.89
C PHE A 32 -9.96 -1.32 -7.68
N ASP A 33 -10.04 -1.23 -9.01
CA ASP A 33 -9.55 -2.25 -9.93
C ASP A 33 -8.06 -2.05 -10.17
N HIS A 34 -7.28 -3.07 -9.83
CA HIS A 34 -5.83 -3.11 -9.99
C HIS A 34 -5.40 -4.39 -10.71
N HIS A 35 -6.18 -4.86 -11.69
CA HIS A 35 -5.87 -6.07 -12.46
C HIS A 35 -4.49 -6.03 -13.14
N THR A 36 -3.97 -4.84 -13.43
CA THR A 36 -2.62 -4.63 -13.97
C THR A 36 -1.51 -4.81 -12.92
N CYS A 37 -1.87 -4.80 -11.64
CA CYS A 37 -0.99 -5.09 -10.50
C CYS A 37 -1.67 -6.02 -9.48
N PRO A 38 -1.85 -7.31 -9.80
CA PRO A 38 -2.55 -8.24 -8.93
C PRO A 38 -1.76 -8.50 -7.64
N MET A 39 -2.44 -8.59 -6.50
CA MET A 39 -1.83 -8.78 -5.18
C MET A 39 -2.13 -10.17 -4.63
N VAL A 40 -1.13 -10.81 -4.03
CA VAL A 40 -1.31 -12.09 -3.33
C VAL A 40 -1.66 -11.81 -1.88
N VAL A 41 -2.95 -11.92 -1.56
CA VAL A 41 -3.48 -11.79 -0.20
C VAL A 41 -3.79 -13.18 0.29
N CYS A 42 -3.11 -13.63 1.35
CA CYS A 42 -3.46 -14.88 2.01
C CYS A 42 -3.44 -16.12 1.10
N GLY A 43 -2.51 -16.16 0.15
CA GLY A 43 -2.39 -17.23 -0.85
C GLY A 43 -3.33 -17.07 -2.05
N THR A 44 -4.18 -16.06 -2.06
CA THR A 44 -5.16 -15.80 -3.12
C THR A 44 -4.76 -14.58 -3.93
N VAL A 45 -4.77 -14.68 -5.26
CA VAL A 45 -4.48 -13.58 -6.18
C VAL A 45 -5.73 -12.71 -6.34
N SER A 46 -5.67 -11.47 -5.86
CA SER A 46 -6.73 -10.47 -5.98
C SER A 46 -6.35 -9.44 -7.03
N SER A 47 -7.30 -9.06 -7.88
CA SER A 47 -7.18 -7.95 -8.85
C SER A 47 -8.04 -6.74 -8.48
N ARG A 48 -8.81 -6.85 -7.40
CA ARG A 48 -9.67 -5.79 -6.90
C ARG A 48 -9.50 -5.67 -5.39
N MET A 49 -9.57 -4.44 -4.92
CA MET A 49 -9.60 -4.13 -3.50
C MET A 49 -10.78 -3.23 -3.18
N ARG A 50 -11.33 -3.40 -1.97
CA ARG A 50 -12.32 -2.52 -1.39
C ARG A 50 -11.64 -1.68 -0.31
N VAL A 51 -11.88 -0.38 -0.36
CA VAL A 51 -11.52 0.57 0.69
C VAL A 51 -12.79 1.06 1.38
N SER A 52 -12.74 1.27 2.69
CA SER A 52 -13.91 1.75 3.43
C SER A 52 -13.50 2.53 4.67
N PHE A 53 -14.11 3.71 4.84
CA PHE A 53 -14.17 4.43 6.10
C PHE A 53 -15.46 4.04 6.83
N ASN A 54 -15.34 3.53 8.05
CA ASN A 54 -16.46 3.24 8.94
C ASN A 54 -16.19 3.88 10.31
N LYS A 55 -16.75 5.06 10.52
CA LYS A 55 -16.50 5.88 11.72
C LYS A 55 -14.99 6.11 11.89
N SER A 56 -14.41 5.58 12.96
CA SER A 56 -12.99 5.68 13.30
C SER A 56 -12.16 4.53 12.74
N LEU A 57 -12.59 3.86 11.67
CA LEU A 57 -11.84 2.78 11.04
C LEU A 57 -11.70 3.05 9.55
N PHE A 58 -10.48 2.92 9.05
CA PHE A 58 -10.23 2.75 7.62
C PHE A 58 -9.84 1.30 7.35
N SER A 59 -10.42 0.66 6.34
CA SER A 59 -10.20 -0.75 6.03
C SER A 59 -9.82 -0.96 4.56
N ILE A 60 -8.88 -1.87 4.32
CA ILE A 60 -8.51 -2.38 3.00
C ILE A 60 -8.79 -3.88 2.98
N SER A 61 -9.60 -4.32 2.03
CA SER A 61 -10.02 -5.71 1.87
C SER A 61 -9.83 -6.15 0.43
N SER A 62 -9.51 -7.42 0.21
CA SER A 62 -9.61 -8.02 -1.13
C SER A 62 -11.05 -8.48 -1.36
N GLU A 63 -11.54 -8.41 -2.61
CA GLU A 63 -12.91 -8.85 -2.97
C GLU A 63 -13.17 -10.33 -2.65
N ILE A 64 -12.13 -11.15 -2.73
CA ILE A 64 -12.20 -12.61 -2.69
C ILE A 64 -11.62 -13.20 -1.39
N SER A 65 -11.07 -12.36 -0.52
CA SER A 65 -10.45 -12.76 0.74
C SER A 65 -11.26 -12.22 1.91
N PRO A 66 -11.57 -13.04 2.93
CA PRO A 66 -12.23 -12.55 4.14
C PRO A 66 -11.29 -11.70 5.02
N HIS A 67 -10.01 -11.57 4.64
CA HIS A 67 -8.98 -10.87 5.40
C HIS A 67 -8.94 -9.38 5.02
N CYS A 68 -8.99 -8.54 6.04
CA CYS A 68 -8.89 -7.08 5.92
C CYS A 68 -7.77 -6.56 6.81
N LEU A 69 -7.06 -5.53 6.34
CA LEU A 69 -6.20 -4.70 7.19
C LEU A 69 -6.96 -3.41 7.49
N SER A 70 -7.08 -3.07 8.77
CA SER A 70 -7.80 -1.88 9.20
C SER A 70 -6.91 -0.99 10.07
N LEU A 71 -7.04 0.32 9.90
CA LEU A 71 -6.39 1.35 10.69
C LEU A 71 -7.42 2.02 11.61
N VAL A 72 -7.10 2.13 12.89
CA VAL A 72 -7.95 2.83 13.88
C VAL A 72 -7.59 4.30 13.91
N ASP A 73 -8.63 5.12 13.89
CA ASP A 73 -8.61 6.57 13.90
C ASP A 73 -7.64 7.13 12.84
N PRO A 74 -7.94 6.93 11.54
CA PRO A 74 -7.06 7.40 10.47
C PRO A 74 -6.92 8.92 10.44
N GLN A 75 -7.86 9.68 11.04
CA GLN A 75 -7.95 11.15 10.98
C GLN A 75 -8.27 11.69 9.59
N ASP A 76 -8.77 10.81 8.72
CA ASP A 76 -9.01 11.04 7.30
C ASP A 76 -10.44 10.64 6.92
N ASP A 77 -10.98 11.27 5.87
CA ASP A 77 -12.26 10.91 5.26
C ASP A 77 -12.13 10.53 3.77
N ARG A 78 -10.92 10.69 3.22
CA ARG A 78 -10.57 10.45 1.82
C ARG A 78 -9.42 9.47 1.70
N VAL A 79 -9.44 8.70 0.62
CA VAL A 79 -8.30 7.90 0.20
C VAL A 79 -8.09 8.03 -1.30
N SER A 80 -6.88 8.35 -1.74
CA SER A 80 -6.48 8.23 -3.14
C SER A 80 -5.75 6.91 -3.34
N ALA A 81 -6.13 6.14 -4.37
CA ALA A 81 -5.52 4.87 -4.73
C ALA A 81 -4.91 4.93 -6.13
N GLU A 82 -3.66 4.51 -6.28
CA GLU A 82 -2.92 4.57 -7.54
C GLU A 82 -2.09 3.30 -7.76
N VAL A 83 -2.07 2.80 -9.00
CA VAL A 83 -1.13 1.75 -9.42
C VAL A 83 0.14 2.40 -9.97
N LEU A 84 1.30 2.04 -9.43
CA LEU A 84 2.60 2.53 -9.84
C LEU A 84 3.45 1.39 -10.40
N PHE A 85 4.02 1.58 -11.59
CA PHE A 85 4.93 0.62 -12.23
C PHE A 85 6.38 1.06 -12.02
N GLU A 86 6.91 0.75 -10.84
CA GLU A 86 8.24 1.15 -10.42
C GLU A 86 8.97 -0.01 -9.74
N ASP A 87 10.26 -0.12 -10.04
CA ASP A 87 11.14 -1.09 -9.39
C ASP A 87 11.33 -0.74 -7.91
N THR A 88 11.16 -1.75 -7.07
CA THR A 88 11.52 -1.62 -5.66
C THR A 88 13.03 -1.81 -5.53
N ASN A 89 13.75 -0.71 -5.36
CA ASN A 89 15.22 -0.71 -5.28
C ASN A 89 15.72 -1.71 -4.21
N PRO A 90 16.77 -2.51 -4.48
CA PRO A 90 17.34 -3.45 -3.50
C PRO A 90 17.73 -2.81 -2.16
N GLY A 91 18.11 -1.53 -2.17
CA GLY A 91 18.42 -0.75 -0.96
C GLY A 91 17.21 -0.17 -0.22
N SER A 92 15.98 -0.37 -0.70
CA SER A 92 14.77 0.15 -0.06
C SER A 92 14.49 -0.54 1.28
N VAL A 93 13.85 0.18 2.20
CA VAL A 93 13.47 -0.32 3.53
C VAL A 93 12.70 -1.65 3.44
N ILE A 94 11.77 -1.76 2.49
CA ILE A 94 10.96 -2.97 2.30
C ILE A 94 11.79 -4.18 1.86
N ASN A 95 12.79 -3.99 0.99
CA ASN A 95 13.69 -5.06 0.57
C ASN A 95 14.67 -5.45 1.68
N GLN A 96 15.14 -4.49 2.47
CA GLN A 96 15.99 -4.76 3.64
C GLN A 96 15.22 -5.53 4.74
N ALA A 97 13.96 -5.19 4.97
CA ALA A 97 13.10 -5.88 5.92
C ALA A 97 12.68 -7.29 5.46
N ILE A 98 12.57 -7.47 4.14
CA ILE A 98 12.14 -8.74 3.53
C ILE A 98 13.16 -9.18 2.47
N PRO A 99 14.37 -9.57 2.89
CA PRO A 99 15.44 -9.92 1.95
C PRO A 99 15.16 -11.22 1.18
N SER A 100 14.16 -12.00 1.59
CA SER A 100 13.75 -13.25 0.93
C SER A 100 12.69 -13.06 -0.16
N PHE A 101 12.26 -11.83 -0.42
CA PHE A 101 11.34 -11.50 -1.50
C PHE A 101 12.15 -10.99 -2.68
N ASN A 102 12.38 -11.84 -3.68
CA ASN A 102 12.93 -11.40 -4.95
C ASN A 102 11.79 -10.78 -5.77
N THR A 103 11.98 -9.55 -6.24
CA THR A 103 10.99 -8.86 -7.08
C THR A 103 10.96 -9.50 -8.46
N THR A 104 9.87 -10.19 -8.80
CA THR A 104 9.59 -10.63 -10.18
C THR A 104 8.49 -9.78 -10.84
N SER A 105 7.85 -8.90 -10.07
CA SER A 105 6.82 -7.96 -10.52
C SER A 105 7.28 -6.53 -10.20
N HIS A 106 6.98 -5.61 -11.12
CA HIS A 106 7.47 -4.23 -11.13
C HIS A 106 6.37 -3.23 -10.77
N CYS A 107 5.41 -3.64 -9.93
CA CYS A 107 4.27 -2.80 -9.60
C CYS A 107 3.98 -2.76 -8.11
N LYS A 108 3.43 -1.63 -7.67
CA LYS A 108 2.93 -1.39 -6.31
C LYS A 108 1.63 -0.60 -6.37
N ILE A 109 0.80 -0.75 -5.36
CA ILE A 109 -0.39 0.08 -5.16
C ILE A 109 -0.09 1.05 -4.04
N LYS A 110 -0.27 2.35 -4.28
CA LYS A 110 -0.11 3.40 -3.27
C LYS A 110 -1.48 3.93 -2.88
N LEU A 111 -1.75 3.94 -1.59
CA LEU A 111 -2.91 4.57 -0.99
C LEU A 111 -2.45 5.74 -0.14
N GLU A 112 -3.05 6.91 -0.31
CA GLU A 112 -2.84 8.06 0.56
C GLU A 112 -4.15 8.38 1.25
N LEU A 113 -4.17 8.30 2.58
CA LEU A 113 -5.30 8.73 3.38
C LEU A 113 -5.14 10.22 3.64
N GLN A 114 -6.19 10.96 3.33
CA GLN A 114 -6.19 12.42 3.24
C GLN A 114 -7.39 13.02 3.98
N ASP A 115 -7.19 14.25 4.46
CA ASP A 115 -8.25 15.09 4.99
C ASP A 115 -8.96 15.92 3.89
N GLU A 116 -9.96 16.70 4.29
CA GLU A 116 -10.68 17.62 3.38
C GLU A 116 -9.78 18.66 2.70
N ALA A 117 -8.63 18.98 3.29
CA ALA A 117 -7.63 19.89 2.74
C ALA A 117 -6.59 19.18 1.85
N LEU A 118 -6.78 17.89 1.57
CA LEU A 118 -5.87 17.02 0.81
C LEU A 118 -4.48 16.87 1.45
N ARG A 119 -4.39 17.03 2.78
CA ARG A 119 -3.18 16.71 3.52
C ARG A 119 -3.13 15.23 3.77
N THR A 120 -2.03 14.59 3.41
CA THR A 120 -1.85 13.15 3.58
C THR A 120 -1.37 12.84 4.99
N HIS A 121 -2.18 12.18 5.80
CA HIS A 121 -1.81 11.76 7.15
C HIS A 121 -1.13 10.39 7.16
N VAL A 122 -1.58 9.46 6.30
CA VAL A 122 -1.03 8.09 6.23
C VAL A 122 -0.83 7.67 4.78
N VAL A 123 0.32 7.06 4.49
CA VAL A 123 0.61 6.41 3.20
C VAL A 123 0.69 4.91 3.41
N ILE A 124 -0.05 4.15 2.60
CA ILE A 124 -0.02 2.69 2.59
C ILE A 124 0.46 2.22 1.22
N VAL A 125 1.51 1.41 1.19
CA VAL A 125 2.08 0.89 -0.05
C VAL A 125 1.97 -0.63 -0.05
N LEU A 126 1.25 -1.18 -1.01
CA LEU A 126 1.14 -2.62 -1.25
C LEU A 126 2.11 -3.00 -2.37
N TYR A 127 3.12 -3.79 -2.04
CA TYR A 127 4.15 -4.26 -2.96
C TYR A 127 3.80 -5.63 -3.53
N ASN A 128 3.91 -5.78 -4.85
CA ASN A 128 3.80 -7.05 -5.53
C ASN A 128 5.19 -7.62 -5.84
N TYR A 129 5.49 -8.80 -5.31
CA TYR A 129 6.72 -9.56 -5.56
C TYR A 129 6.43 -10.84 -6.38
N GLY A 130 5.40 -10.82 -7.21
CA GLY A 130 4.94 -11.97 -8.02
C GLY A 130 4.07 -12.92 -7.19
N GLU A 131 4.69 -13.93 -6.57
CA GLU A 131 3.97 -14.92 -5.75
C GLU A 131 3.72 -14.45 -4.31
N LYS A 132 4.25 -13.28 -3.95
CA LYS A 132 4.18 -12.74 -2.58
C LYS A 132 3.82 -11.26 -2.62
N SER A 133 3.16 -10.79 -1.57
CA SER A 133 2.86 -9.38 -1.37
C SER A 133 3.17 -8.93 0.04
N ALA A 134 3.57 -7.67 0.16
CA ALA A 134 3.85 -7.01 1.42
C ALA A 134 3.15 -5.65 1.46
N ILE A 135 2.84 -5.18 2.66
CA ILE A 135 2.26 -3.86 2.89
C ILE A 135 3.24 -3.06 3.75
N GLN A 136 3.42 -1.80 3.44
CA GLN A 136 4.10 -0.82 4.27
C GLN A 136 3.10 0.28 4.65
N VAL A 137 3.04 0.66 5.92
CA VAL A 137 2.18 1.73 6.44
C VAL A 137 3.05 2.81 7.05
N ILE A 138 2.91 4.05 6.59
CA ILE A 138 3.78 5.18 6.92
C ILE A 138 2.89 6.31 7.44
N ALA A 139 3.09 6.72 8.70
CA ALA A 139 2.44 7.90 9.25
C ALA A 139 3.29 9.14 8.92
N THR A 140 2.67 10.18 8.35
CA THR A 140 3.39 11.40 7.96
C THR A 140 3.61 12.34 9.16
N SER A 141 4.17 13.52 8.91
CA SER A 141 4.26 14.58 9.92
C SER A 141 2.88 15.13 10.30
N ASP A 142 1.90 15.02 9.42
CA ASP A 142 0.57 15.60 9.63
C ASP A 142 -0.33 14.69 10.48
N PHE A 143 0.02 13.41 10.63
CA PHE A 143 -0.67 12.50 11.56
C PHE A 143 -0.44 12.93 13.01
N SER A 144 -1.54 13.24 13.71
CA SER A 144 -1.48 13.92 15.01
C SER A 144 -1.44 12.98 16.21
N SER A 145 -1.94 11.74 16.07
CA SER A 145 -1.86 10.75 17.16
C SER A 145 -0.40 10.31 17.37
N SER A 146 -0.01 10.08 18.62
CA SER A 146 1.30 9.51 18.95
C SER A 146 1.36 8.00 18.69
N THR A 147 0.21 7.36 18.50
CA THR A 147 0.11 5.92 18.26
C THR A 147 -0.68 5.62 16.99
N LEU A 148 -0.19 4.63 16.25
CA LEU A 148 -0.86 4.05 15.09
C LEU A 148 -1.34 2.64 15.43
N VAL A 149 -2.65 2.38 15.34
CA VAL A 149 -3.21 1.08 15.69
C VAL A 149 -3.73 0.37 14.46
N LEU A 150 -3.18 -0.80 14.19
CA LEU A 150 -3.52 -1.64 13.05
C LEU A 150 -4.22 -2.91 13.51
N LEU A 151 -5.29 -3.26 12.82
CA LEU A 151 -6.12 -4.43 13.06
C LEU A 151 -6.07 -5.34 11.85
N HIS A 152 -6.00 -6.64 12.12
CA HIS A 152 -6.31 -7.66 11.13
C HIS A 152 -7.67 -8.21 11.45
N GLU A 153 -8.52 -8.20 10.44
CA GLU A 153 -9.88 -8.65 10.58
C GLU A 153 -10.12 -9.83 9.65
N VAL A 154 -10.88 -10.81 10.15
CA VAL A 154 -11.41 -11.91 9.36
C VAL A 154 -12.92 -11.84 9.45
N ASN A 155 -13.61 -11.66 8.34
CA ASN A 155 -15.06 -11.43 8.32
C ASN A 155 -15.50 -10.27 9.23
N ASN A 156 -14.76 -9.16 9.21
CA ASN A 156 -14.97 -7.97 10.06
C ASN A 156 -14.85 -8.23 11.57
N ILE A 157 -14.19 -9.32 11.96
CA ILE A 157 -13.87 -9.62 13.36
C ILE A 157 -12.36 -9.43 13.55
N PRO A 158 -11.92 -8.52 14.43
CA PRO A 158 -10.50 -8.36 14.76
C PRO A 158 -9.93 -9.64 15.35
N VAL A 159 -8.96 -10.24 14.67
CA VAL A 159 -8.22 -11.43 15.12
C VAL A 159 -6.83 -11.09 15.63
N HIS A 160 -6.27 -9.97 15.16
CA HIS A 160 -4.98 -9.46 15.62
C HIS A 160 -5.01 -7.93 15.70
N SER A 161 -4.28 -7.37 16.66
CA SER A 161 -4.13 -5.93 16.84
C SER A 161 -2.70 -5.58 17.21
N ARG A 162 -2.21 -4.46 16.69
CA ARG A 162 -0.92 -3.89 17.07
C ARG A 162 -1.04 -2.38 17.22
N SER A 163 -0.56 -1.88 18.36
CA SER A 163 -0.30 -0.46 18.57
C SER A 163 1.18 -0.19 18.34
N LEU A 164 1.48 0.92 17.68
CA LEU A 164 2.82 1.36 17.32
C LEU A 164 3.01 2.76 17.89
N ASP A 165 4.03 2.93 18.74
CA ASP A 165 4.43 4.27 19.17
C ASP A 165 5.23 4.93 18.04
N LEU A 166 4.75 6.08 17.58
CA LEU A 166 5.39 6.84 16.51
C LEU A 166 6.62 7.61 16.97
N ALA A 167 6.88 7.69 18.29
CA ALA A 167 8.15 8.19 18.81
C ALA A 167 9.28 7.17 18.61
N ASP A 168 8.96 5.88 18.67
CA ASP A 168 9.90 4.76 18.52
C ASP A 168 10.02 4.25 17.07
N THR A 169 9.18 4.77 16.17
CA THR A 169 9.16 4.39 14.77
C THR A 169 9.78 5.51 13.95
N ASP A 170 10.75 5.19 13.09
CA ASP A 170 11.16 6.12 12.05
C ASP A 170 9.96 6.33 11.11
N ARG A 171 9.30 7.48 11.26
CA ARG A 171 8.10 7.85 10.51
C ARG A 171 8.30 7.73 9.00
N GLN A 172 9.53 7.80 8.48
CA GLN A 172 9.81 7.63 7.05
C GLN A 172 9.90 6.16 6.61
N ASN A 173 10.27 5.26 7.52
CA ASN A 173 10.45 3.84 7.22
C ASN A 173 9.14 3.04 7.37
N GLY A 174 8.19 3.55 8.17
CA GLY A 174 6.89 2.94 8.37
C GLY A 174 6.94 1.53 8.97
N VAL A 175 5.81 0.84 8.93
CA VAL A 175 5.66 -0.53 9.44
C VAL A 175 5.34 -1.48 8.31
N ILE A 176 6.01 -2.63 8.30
CA ILE A 176 6.00 -3.59 7.20
C ILE A 176 5.28 -4.88 7.61
N PHE A 177 4.41 -5.37 6.73
CA PHE A 177 3.57 -6.55 6.90
C PHE A 177 3.74 -7.50 5.71
N ARG A 178 3.95 -8.79 5.96
CA ARG A 178 3.81 -9.81 4.91
C ARG A 178 2.37 -10.28 4.86
N VAL A 179 1.73 -10.18 3.70
CA VAL A 179 0.27 -10.42 3.55
C VAL A 179 -0.02 -11.73 2.82
N SER A 180 0.95 -12.24 2.06
CA SER A 180 0.78 -13.47 1.28
C SER A 180 0.51 -14.73 2.10
N THR A 181 0.89 -14.78 3.38
CA THR A 181 0.74 -15.98 4.23
C THR A 181 -0.39 -15.90 5.25
N CYS A 182 -1.16 -14.81 5.31
CA CYS A 182 -2.05 -14.41 6.44
C CYS A 182 -1.41 -14.38 7.84
N GLN A 183 -0.19 -14.89 7.98
CA GLN A 183 0.64 -14.70 9.13
C GLN A 183 1.31 -13.35 8.91
N PHE A 184 1.03 -12.38 9.78
CA PHE A 184 1.95 -11.25 9.94
C PHE A 184 3.32 -11.84 10.22
N ALA A 185 4.18 -11.87 9.21
CA ALA A 185 5.54 -12.32 9.41
C ALA A 185 6.16 -11.45 10.50
N ARG A 186 7.11 -12.03 11.25
CA ARG A 186 7.90 -11.36 12.28
C ARG A 186 8.08 -9.88 11.94
N TRP A 187 7.41 -9.07 12.75
CA TRP A 187 7.43 -7.62 12.73
C TRP A 187 8.89 -7.18 12.81
N THR A 188 9.41 -6.62 11.73
CA THR A 188 10.75 -6.05 11.70
C THR A 188 10.58 -4.54 11.76
N GLN A 189 10.80 -3.98 12.95
CA GLN A 189 11.01 -2.56 13.09
C GLN A 189 12.34 -2.27 12.38
N CYS A 190 12.31 -1.49 11.30
CA CYS A 190 13.53 -1.04 10.66
C CYS A 190 14.11 0.08 11.53
N SER A 191 14.81 -0.28 12.60
CA SER A 191 15.85 0.60 13.08
C SER A 191 17.03 0.41 12.13
N LEU A 192 17.51 1.50 11.53
CA LEU A 192 18.86 1.54 10.99
C LEU A 192 19.80 1.39 12.19
N ALA A 193 19.98 0.18 12.70
CA ALA A 193 21.08 -0.14 13.58
C ALA A 193 22.35 -0.08 12.73
N ASN A 194 22.94 1.11 12.69
CA ASN A 194 24.30 1.42 12.28
C ASN A 194 24.84 0.60 11.10
N VAL A 195 24.66 1.12 9.89
CA VAL A 195 25.71 0.99 8.86
C VAL A 195 26.86 1.92 9.28
N THR A 196 27.56 1.57 10.37
CA THR A 196 28.94 2.02 10.54
C THR A 196 29.79 1.09 9.69
N SER A 197 30.23 1.63 8.56
CA SER A 197 31.34 1.12 7.78
C SER A 197 32.49 0.68 8.68
N SER A 198 32.91 -0.58 8.56
CA SER A 198 34.24 -1.05 8.93
C SER A 198 34.75 -1.96 7.83
#